data_AF-A0A6J8AE65-F1
#
_entry.id   AF-A0A6J8AE65-F1
#
_cell.length_a   1.000
_cell.length_b   1.000
_cell.length_c   1.000
_cell.angle_alpha   90.00
_cell.angle_beta   90.00
_cell.angle_gamma   90.00
#
_symmetry.space_group_name_H-M   'P 1'
#
loop_
_entity.id
_entity.type
_entity.pdbx_description
1 polymer ?
#
loop_
_entity_poly.entity_id
_entity_poly.type
_entity_poly.pdbx_seq_one_letter_code
_entity_poly.pdbx_strand_id
1 'polypeptide(L)'
;MNQDKNTLSNVYYNKSKPAAYQGAQKIKLVLKGDGNDKIGIHKIRKWLQNQDDNTLFPDNAPTNFKIHLAEPIQLDNIWKVALTEIHVKEDDRTMYMGGLYVLCDLVDYSIVNGGQRQPILRRLQCNEKGNWIHKYESPNNLSINKTQIFDIEFLILDSEIKTSSFMKKPVSLTLHFRQYPFFL
;
A
#
# COMPACT_ATOMS: atom_id res chain seq x y z
N MET A 1 5.27 47.32 3.06
CA MET A 1 4.34 46.70 4.03
C MET A 1 4.09 45.28 3.55
N ASN A 2 4.69 44.28 4.22
CA ASN A 2 4.52 42.86 3.91
C ASN A 2 3.31 42.34 4.70
N GLN A 3 2.17 42.17 4.05
CA GLN A 3 1.07 41.32 4.52
C GLN A 3 0.73 40.41 3.34
N ASP A 4 1.13 39.13 3.44
CA ASP A 4 0.47 37.98 2.78
C ASP A 4 1.33 36.71 2.95
N LYS A 5 1.43 36.24 4.20
CA LYS A 5 2.01 34.92 4.53
C LYS A 5 1.09 34.06 5.39
N ASN A 6 -0.20 34.41 5.53
CA ASN A 6 -1.07 33.81 6.55
C ASN A 6 -2.44 33.31 6.04
N THR A 7 -2.60 33.14 4.73
CA THR A 7 -3.87 32.69 4.13
C THR A 7 -4.03 31.16 4.17
N LEU A 8 -2.94 30.39 4.09
CA LEU A 8 -3.00 28.92 4.10
C LEU A 8 -3.31 28.34 5.48
N SER A 9 -2.72 28.88 6.55
CA SER A 9 -2.92 28.39 7.93
C SER A 9 -4.39 28.45 8.39
N ASN A 10 -5.15 29.44 7.92
CA ASN A 10 -6.55 29.64 8.27
C ASN A 10 -7.54 28.74 7.52
N VAL A 11 -7.12 28.08 6.43
CA VAL A 11 -7.99 27.18 5.66
C VAL A 11 -8.01 25.77 6.26
N TYR A 12 -6.96 25.37 7.01
CA TYR A 12 -6.74 23.97 7.35
C TYR A 12 -7.26 23.49 8.71
N TYR A 13 -7.73 24.36 9.61
CA TYR A 13 -8.22 23.87 10.91
C TYR A 13 -9.41 24.67 11.44
N ASN A 14 -10.62 24.22 11.13
CA ASN A 14 -11.80 24.46 11.96
C ASN A 14 -12.26 23.14 12.59
N LYS A 15 -11.97 22.95 13.88
CA LYS A 15 -12.37 21.75 14.66
C LYS A 15 -13.88 21.50 14.69
N SER A 16 -14.71 22.52 14.44
CA SER A 16 -16.17 22.42 14.51
C SER A 16 -16.84 22.07 13.17
N LYS A 17 -16.10 22.11 12.05
CA LYS A 17 -16.60 21.80 10.70
C LYS A 17 -15.49 21.15 9.86
N PRO A 18 -15.26 19.82 9.98
CA PRO A 18 -14.34 19.14 9.07
C PRO A 18 -14.82 19.33 7.62
N ALA A 19 -13.90 19.66 6.73
CA ALA A 19 -14.18 20.13 5.37
C ALA A 19 -14.98 19.12 4.54
N ALA A 20 -16.29 19.18 4.61
CA ALA A 20 -17.20 18.47 3.71
C ALA A 20 -17.21 19.19 2.36
N TYR A 21 -16.70 18.49 1.34
CA TYR A 21 -16.92 18.65 -0.11
C TYR A 21 -16.55 19.98 -0.80
N GLN A 22 -16.68 21.14 -0.16
CA GLN A 22 -16.32 22.45 -0.72
C GLN A 22 -14.82 22.77 -0.64
N GLY A 23 -14.05 22.01 0.17
CA GLY A 23 -12.62 22.21 0.34
C GLY A 23 -11.82 21.93 -0.93
N ALA A 24 -12.12 20.85 -1.65
CA ALA A 24 -11.37 20.45 -2.83
C ALA A 24 -11.45 21.49 -3.97
N GLN A 25 -12.63 22.07 -4.22
CA GLN A 25 -12.81 23.08 -5.27
C GLN A 25 -12.17 24.43 -4.89
N LYS A 26 -12.30 24.87 -3.63
CA LYS A 26 -11.63 26.09 -3.16
C LYS A 26 -10.11 25.96 -3.18
N ILE A 27 -9.55 24.80 -2.81
CA ILE A 27 -8.12 24.53 -2.88
C ILE A 27 -7.63 24.59 -4.33
N LYS A 28 -8.38 24.01 -5.28
CA LYS A 28 -8.06 24.06 -6.71
C LYS A 28 -8.05 25.48 -7.27
N LEU A 29 -8.93 26.36 -6.77
CA LEU A 29 -9.00 27.77 -7.13
C LEU A 29 -7.85 28.61 -6.55
N VAL A 30 -7.50 28.38 -5.28
CA VAL A 30 -6.36 29.07 -4.64
C VAL A 30 -5.04 28.69 -5.31
N LEU A 31 -4.83 27.40 -5.60
CA LEU A 31 -3.59 26.91 -6.22
C LEU A 31 -3.42 27.36 -7.68
N LYS A 32 -4.51 27.58 -8.42
CA LYS A 32 -4.48 28.18 -9.76
C LYS A 32 -4.14 29.68 -9.75
N GLY A 33 -4.49 30.39 -8.67
CA GLY A 33 -4.17 31.82 -8.52
C GLY A 33 -2.68 32.09 -8.30
N ASP A 34 -1.98 31.16 -7.65
CA ASP A 34 -0.57 31.31 -7.25
C ASP A 34 0.46 30.84 -8.30
N GLY A 35 0.03 30.48 -9.52
CA GLY A 35 0.94 30.02 -10.60
C GLY A 35 1.60 28.66 -10.36
N ASN A 36 1.21 27.93 -9.31
CA ASN A 36 1.69 26.59 -8.98
C ASN A 36 0.80 25.50 -9.63
N ASP A 37 0.80 25.43 -10.96
CA ASP A 37 0.04 24.44 -11.74
C ASP A 37 0.59 23.00 -11.65
N LYS A 38 1.67 22.76 -10.88
CA LYS A 38 2.28 21.43 -10.72
C LYS A 38 2.00 20.85 -9.34
N ILE A 39 0.73 20.53 -9.07
CA ILE A 39 0.46 19.44 -8.12
C ILE A 39 0.88 18.16 -8.83
N GLY A 40 2.13 17.76 -8.66
CA GLY A 40 2.60 16.46 -9.11
C GLY A 40 1.75 15.41 -8.42
N ILE A 41 0.88 14.72 -9.17
CA ILE A 41 0.31 13.47 -8.67
C ILE A 41 1.46 12.46 -8.69
N HIS A 42 2.23 12.42 -7.60
CA HIS A 42 3.33 11.48 -7.47
C HIS A 42 2.72 10.10 -7.22
N LYS A 43 2.71 9.30 -8.29
CA LYS A 43 2.22 7.93 -8.33
C LYS A 43 3.33 7.01 -8.79
N ILE A 44 3.63 5.99 -7.99
CA ILE A 44 4.60 4.96 -8.33
C ILE A 44 3.85 3.63 -8.33
N ARG A 45 4.00 2.86 -9.41
CA ARG A 45 3.50 1.49 -9.51
C ARG A 45 4.70 0.55 -9.62
N LYS A 46 4.79 -0.44 -8.73
CA LYS A 46 5.84 -1.46 -8.74
C LYS A 46 5.21 -2.82 -8.82
N TRP A 47 5.67 -3.62 -9.77
CA TRP A 47 5.37 -5.05 -9.87
C TRP A 47 6.55 -5.81 -9.29
N LEU A 48 6.27 -6.81 -8.47
CA LEU A 48 7.22 -7.44 -7.56
C LEU A 48 6.95 -8.95 -7.53
N GLN A 49 7.98 -9.77 -7.68
CA GLN A 49 7.90 -11.22 -7.49
C GLN A 49 8.85 -11.70 -6.39
N ASN A 50 8.45 -12.75 -5.68
CA ASN A 50 9.27 -13.30 -4.60
C ASN A 50 10.64 -13.85 -5.06
N GLN A 51 10.84 -14.03 -6.37
CA GLN A 51 12.07 -14.58 -6.96
C GLN A 51 13.01 -13.51 -7.55
N ASP A 52 12.61 -12.24 -7.57
CA ASP A 52 13.36 -11.18 -8.26
C ASP A 52 14.78 -10.98 -7.68
N ASP A 53 15.00 -11.31 -6.41
CA ASP A 53 16.26 -11.07 -5.68
C ASP A 53 16.83 -12.31 -4.97
N ASN A 54 16.68 -13.50 -5.55
CA ASN A 54 17.22 -14.74 -4.93
C ASN A 54 18.73 -14.71 -4.68
N THR A 55 19.49 -13.84 -5.34
CA THR A 55 20.93 -13.64 -5.08
C THR A 55 21.20 -12.91 -3.77
N LEU A 56 20.36 -11.92 -3.42
CA LEU A 56 20.47 -11.14 -2.19
C LEU A 56 19.71 -11.80 -1.03
N PHE A 57 18.60 -12.46 -1.33
CA PHE A 57 17.71 -13.11 -0.37
C PHE A 57 17.48 -14.58 -0.78
N PRO A 58 18.48 -15.46 -0.61
CA PRO A 58 18.40 -16.87 -1.02
C PRO A 58 17.33 -17.66 -0.27
N ASP A 59 16.93 -17.19 0.92
CA ASP A 59 15.91 -17.82 1.76
C ASP A 59 14.48 -17.37 1.41
N ASN A 60 14.28 -16.57 0.37
CA ASN A 60 12.97 -16.12 -0.07
C ASN A 60 12.06 -17.33 -0.39
N ALA A 61 10.88 -17.32 0.22
CA ALA A 61 9.81 -18.29 -0.03
C ALA A 61 8.56 -17.57 -0.54
N PRO A 62 7.64 -18.25 -1.26
CA PRO A 62 6.37 -17.65 -1.70
C PRO A 62 5.56 -16.97 -0.57
N THR A 63 5.70 -17.47 0.66
CA THR A 63 4.99 -16.99 1.84
C THR A 63 5.75 -15.95 2.64
N ASN A 64 7.07 -15.85 2.48
CA ASN A 64 7.91 -14.90 3.21
C ASN A 64 9.08 -14.51 2.34
N PHE A 65 9.10 -13.28 1.84
CA PHE A 65 10.12 -12.84 0.93
C PHE A 65 10.38 -11.35 1.05
N LYS A 66 11.62 -10.98 0.73
CA LYS A 66 12.11 -9.62 0.68
C LYS A 66 12.56 -9.29 -0.73
N ILE A 67 12.33 -8.05 -1.16
CA ILE A 67 12.72 -7.56 -2.48
C ILE A 67 13.51 -6.28 -2.31
N HIS A 68 14.65 -6.21 -2.98
CA HIS A 68 15.51 -5.05 -3.07
C HIS A 68 15.12 -4.21 -4.29
N LEU A 69 14.97 -2.92 -4.10
CA LEU A 69 14.67 -2.00 -5.18
C LEU A 69 15.99 -1.52 -5.81
N ALA A 70 16.11 -1.68 -7.13
CA ALA A 70 17.26 -1.17 -7.88
C ALA A 70 17.55 0.32 -7.62
N GLU A 71 16.50 1.10 -7.37
CA GLU A 71 16.60 2.48 -6.91
C GLU A 71 15.71 2.67 -5.68
N PRO A 72 16.23 3.28 -4.59
CA PRO A 72 15.43 3.52 -3.40
C PRO A 72 14.30 4.50 -3.69
N ILE A 73 13.12 4.23 -3.13
CA ILE A 73 12.01 5.18 -3.17
C ILE A 73 12.19 6.17 -2.03
N GLN A 74 12.42 7.43 -2.39
CA GLN A 74 12.41 8.56 -1.46
C GLN A 74 10.98 9.06 -1.28
N LEU A 75 10.52 9.07 -0.03
CA LEU A 75 9.16 9.43 0.34
C LEU A 75 9.16 10.68 1.21
N ASP A 76 9.14 11.85 0.58
CA ASP A 76 8.90 13.12 1.27
C ASP A 76 7.41 13.35 1.48
N ASN A 77 7.01 13.96 2.59
CA ASN A 77 5.61 14.19 2.98
C ASN A 77 4.84 12.89 3.31
N ILE A 78 3.50 12.97 3.31
CA ILE A 78 2.64 11.85 3.69
C ILE A 78 2.40 10.97 2.46
N TRP A 79 2.88 9.74 2.50
CA TRP A 79 2.63 8.74 1.46
C TRP A 79 1.72 7.63 1.95
N LYS A 80 0.97 7.06 1.00
CA LYS A 80 0.22 5.84 1.21
C LYS A 80 0.60 4.77 0.19
N VAL A 81 0.47 3.53 0.60
CA VAL A 81 0.66 2.34 -0.24
C VAL A 81 -0.62 1.53 -0.28
N ALA A 82 -0.88 0.88 -1.40
CA ALA A 82 -1.96 -0.08 -1.53
C ALA A 82 -1.53 -1.26 -2.39
N LEU A 83 -1.96 -2.47 -2.02
CA LEU A 83 -1.91 -3.63 -2.89
C LEU A 83 -3.02 -3.53 -3.93
N THR A 84 -2.68 -3.41 -5.20
CA THR A 84 -3.65 -3.28 -6.30
C THR A 84 -3.86 -4.58 -7.07
N GLU A 85 -2.88 -5.46 -7.03
CA GLU A 85 -2.92 -6.72 -7.74
C GLU A 85 -2.10 -7.77 -6.99
N ILE A 86 -2.59 -9.00 -6.92
CA ILE A 86 -1.83 -10.15 -6.43
C ILE A 86 -2.19 -11.38 -7.24
N HIS A 87 -1.17 -12.18 -7.54
CA HIS A 87 -1.30 -13.48 -8.17
C HIS A 87 -0.56 -14.50 -7.31
N VAL A 88 -1.32 -15.33 -6.60
CA VAL A 88 -0.80 -16.54 -5.96
C VAL A 88 -1.17 -17.73 -6.84
N LYS A 89 -0.18 -18.45 -7.34
CA LYS A 89 -0.41 -19.68 -8.09
C LYS A 89 -0.55 -20.84 -7.10
N GLU A 90 -1.66 -21.55 -7.15
CA GLU A 90 -1.81 -22.80 -6.38
C GLU A 90 -1.13 -23.97 -7.09
N ASP A 91 -0.75 -24.99 -6.33
CA ASP A 91 -0.50 -26.32 -6.88
C ASP A 91 -1.84 -27.00 -7.16
N ASP A 92 -1.97 -27.67 -8.30
CA ASP A 92 -3.25 -28.10 -8.90
C ASP A 92 -3.97 -29.18 -8.03
N ARG A 93 -3.36 -29.59 -6.92
CA ARG A 93 -3.77 -30.71 -6.06
C ARG A 93 -4.35 -30.28 -4.72
N THR A 94 -4.34 -28.99 -4.36
CA THR A 94 -4.84 -28.52 -3.06
C THR A 94 -5.61 -27.21 -3.20
N MET A 95 -6.94 -27.28 -3.17
CA MET A 95 -7.82 -26.11 -3.15
C MET A 95 -7.93 -25.59 -1.72
N TYR A 96 -7.24 -24.50 -1.39
CA TYR A 96 -7.35 -23.87 -0.07
C TYR A 96 -8.43 -22.77 -0.11
N MET A 97 -9.47 -22.95 0.70
CA MET A 97 -10.64 -22.06 0.73
C MET A 97 -10.63 -21.02 1.85
N GLY A 98 -9.71 -21.13 2.81
CA GLY A 98 -9.62 -20.17 3.90
C GLY A 98 -9.09 -18.83 3.41
N GLY A 99 -9.27 -17.75 4.17
CA GLY A 99 -8.71 -16.43 3.83
C GLY A 99 -7.18 -16.40 3.97
N LEU A 100 -6.56 -15.41 3.32
CA LEU A 100 -5.14 -15.08 3.52
C LEU A 100 -4.96 -13.66 4.03
N TYR A 101 -3.88 -13.44 4.77
CA TYR A 101 -3.40 -12.13 5.18
C TYR A 101 -2.09 -11.83 4.47
N VAL A 102 -2.01 -10.68 3.80
CA VAL A 102 -0.76 -10.14 3.27
C VAL A 102 -0.29 -9.06 4.22
N LEU A 103 0.84 -9.31 4.86
CA LEU A 103 1.55 -8.38 5.73
C LEU A 103 2.68 -7.73 4.93
N CYS A 104 3.00 -6.49 5.25
CA CYS A 104 4.06 -5.75 4.60
C CYS A 104 4.72 -4.79 5.57
N ASP A 105 6.05 -4.76 5.60
CA ASP A 105 6.84 -3.95 6.53
C ASP A 105 6.74 -2.42 6.30
N LEU A 106 6.07 -1.99 5.22
CA LEU A 106 5.86 -0.58 4.90
C LEU A 106 4.71 0.08 5.66
N VAL A 107 3.78 -0.70 6.22
CA VAL A 107 2.54 -0.17 6.81
C VAL A 107 2.52 -0.31 8.32
N ASP A 108 1.72 0.54 8.97
CA ASP A 108 1.50 0.44 10.42
C ASP A 108 0.72 -0.80 10.83
N TYR A 109 0.88 -1.16 12.11
CA TYR A 109 0.20 -2.28 12.72
C TYR A 109 -1.31 -2.06 12.83
N SER A 110 -2.06 -3.06 12.36
CA SER A 110 -3.50 -3.22 12.58
C SER A 110 -3.75 -4.31 13.63
N ILE A 111 -4.89 -4.25 14.32
CA ILE A 111 -5.29 -5.28 15.28
C ILE A 111 -6.00 -6.43 14.55
N VAL A 112 -5.57 -7.66 14.80
CA VAL A 112 -6.21 -8.91 14.35
C VAL A 112 -6.51 -9.84 15.51
N ASN A 113 -7.47 -10.74 15.28
CA ASN A 113 -7.87 -11.90 16.09
C ASN A 113 -7.27 -11.95 17.50
N GLY A 114 -8.05 -11.56 18.51
CA GLY A 114 -7.61 -11.65 19.92
C GLY A 114 -6.65 -10.56 20.37
N GLY A 115 -6.50 -9.47 19.60
CA GLY A 115 -5.74 -8.29 20.03
C GLY A 115 -4.29 -8.24 19.53
N GLN A 116 -3.86 -9.19 18.70
CA GLN A 116 -2.52 -9.19 18.12
C GLN A 116 -2.34 -8.04 17.13
N ARG A 117 -1.17 -7.40 17.14
CA ARG A 117 -0.83 -6.29 16.24
C ARG A 117 0.03 -6.81 15.09
N GLN A 118 -0.44 -6.62 13.85
CA GLN A 118 0.23 -7.10 12.63
C GLN A 118 0.18 -6.04 11.52
N PRO A 119 1.24 -5.83 10.72
CA PRO A 119 1.29 -4.81 9.66
C PRO A 119 0.55 -5.28 8.39
N ILE A 120 -0.77 -5.40 8.49
CA ILE A 120 -1.60 -6.01 7.44
C ILE A 120 -1.83 -5.02 6.33
N LEU A 121 -1.29 -5.35 5.16
CA LEU A 121 -1.52 -4.63 3.92
C LEU A 121 -2.88 -4.96 3.32
N ARG A 122 -3.26 -6.24 3.32
CA ARG A 122 -4.53 -6.71 2.72
C ARG A 122 -4.98 -8.04 3.29
N ARG A 123 -6.31 -8.25 3.30
CA ARG A 123 -6.93 -9.57 3.47
C ARG A 123 -7.41 -10.06 2.10
N LEU A 124 -7.12 -11.30 1.77
CA LEU A 124 -7.54 -11.96 0.54
C LEU A 124 -8.62 -12.98 0.88
N GLN A 125 -9.59 -13.13 -0.01
CA GLN A 125 -10.58 -14.20 0.03
C GLN A 125 -10.44 -14.97 -1.25
N CYS A 126 -10.45 -16.30 -1.18
CA CYS A 126 -10.41 -17.11 -2.38
C CYS A 126 -11.62 -16.78 -3.27
N ASN A 127 -11.43 -16.71 -4.59
CA ASN A 127 -12.57 -16.54 -5.48
C ASN A 127 -13.33 -17.86 -5.67
N GLU A 128 -14.52 -17.79 -6.29
CA GLU A 128 -15.39 -18.96 -6.52
C GLU A 128 -14.72 -20.09 -7.32
N LYS A 129 -13.66 -19.78 -8.07
CA LYS A 129 -12.90 -20.74 -8.88
C LYS A 129 -11.70 -21.33 -8.15
N GLY A 130 -11.50 -21.03 -6.86
CA GLY A 130 -10.32 -21.46 -6.12
C GLY A 130 -9.04 -20.70 -6.45
N ASN A 131 -9.12 -19.63 -7.25
CA ASN A 131 -7.94 -18.90 -7.69
C ASN A 131 -7.69 -17.67 -6.80
N TRP A 132 -6.42 -17.38 -6.56
CA TRP A 132 -5.94 -16.25 -5.77
C TRP A 132 -5.40 -15.12 -6.64
N ILE A 133 -6.09 -14.86 -7.74
CA ILE A 133 -5.79 -13.75 -8.65
C ILE A 133 -6.78 -12.65 -8.34
N HIS A 134 -6.28 -11.55 -7.78
CA HIS A 134 -7.10 -10.40 -7.43
C HIS A 134 -6.56 -9.13 -8.08
N LYS A 135 -7.47 -8.36 -8.66
CA LYS A 135 -7.24 -6.98 -9.10
C LYS A 135 -8.23 -6.07 -8.37
N TYR A 136 -7.72 -5.09 -7.64
CA TYR A 136 -8.53 -4.22 -6.81
C TYR A 136 -8.76 -2.87 -7.49
N GLU A 137 -10.01 -2.60 -7.88
CA GLU A 137 -10.41 -1.32 -8.47
C GLU A 137 -10.37 -0.17 -7.45
N SER A 138 -10.73 -0.47 -6.20
CA SER A 138 -10.68 0.45 -5.05
C SER A 138 -9.71 -0.08 -3.99
N PRO A 139 -8.40 0.10 -4.19
CA PRO A 139 -7.38 -0.44 -3.30
C PRO A 139 -7.35 0.36 -1.98
N ASN A 140 -7.18 -0.34 -0.85
CA ASN A 140 -7.12 0.31 0.46
C ASN A 140 -5.75 0.98 0.65
N ASN A 141 -5.72 2.30 0.76
CA ASN A 141 -4.49 3.08 0.89
C ASN A 141 -4.12 3.23 2.37
N LEU A 142 -3.04 2.58 2.77
CA LEU A 142 -2.49 2.61 4.13
C LEU A 142 -1.30 3.55 4.21
N SER A 143 -1.14 4.24 5.34
CA SER A 143 0.00 5.13 5.57
C SER A 143 1.31 4.35 5.57
N ILE A 144 2.33 4.93 4.95
CA ILE A 144 3.69 4.37 4.96
C ILE A 144 4.45 4.92 6.17
N ASN A 145 5.16 4.07 6.89
CA ASN A 145 5.94 4.44 8.08
C ASN A 145 7.45 4.60 7.82
N LYS A 146 7.88 4.51 6.56
CA LYS A 146 9.26 4.71 6.11
C LYS A 146 9.37 5.95 5.22
N THR A 147 10.46 6.70 5.37
CA THR A 147 10.81 7.84 4.51
C THR A 147 11.69 7.43 3.32
N GLN A 148 12.40 6.32 3.44
CA GLN A 148 13.26 5.77 2.38
C GLN A 148 13.07 4.27 2.33
N ILE A 149 12.81 3.74 1.13
CA ILE A 149 12.54 2.32 0.91
C ILE A 149 13.59 1.75 -0.03
N PHE A 150 14.47 0.90 0.51
CA PHE A 150 15.40 0.07 -0.26
C PHE A 150 14.85 -1.33 -0.43
N ASP A 151 14.38 -1.90 0.67
CA ASP A 151 13.81 -3.24 0.69
C ASP A 151 12.33 -3.18 1.08
N ILE A 152 11.56 -4.12 0.54
CA ILE A 152 10.16 -4.37 0.92
C ILE A 152 10.03 -5.83 1.32
N GLU A 153 9.52 -6.08 2.51
CA GLU A 153 9.29 -7.42 3.03
C GLU A 153 7.80 -7.73 3.05
N PHE A 154 7.46 -8.95 2.65
CA PHE A 154 6.10 -9.46 2.66
C PHE A 154 6.04 -10.79 3.40
N LEU A 155 4.98 -10.94 4.19
CA LEU A 155 4.63 -12.20 4.84
C LEU A 155 3.17 -12.52 4.51
N ILE A 156 2.91 -13.72 4.00
CA ILE A 156 1.58 -14.20 3.63
C ILE A 156 1.20 -15.34 4.58
N LEU A 157 0.12 -15.13 5.34
CA LEU A 157 -0.36 -16.04 6.37
C LEU A 157 -1.79 -16.50 6.06
N ASP A 158 -2.15 -17.68 6.57
CA ASP A 158 -3.50 -18.21 6.52
C ASP A 158 -4.44 -17.52 7.52
N SER A 159 -5.70 -17.99 7.58
CA SER A 159 -6.70 -17.43 8.50
C SER A 159 -6.37 -17.62 9.98
N GLU A 160 -5.45 -18.54 10.29
CA GLU A 160 -4.96 -18.84 11.64
C GLU A 160 -3.64 -18.10 11.95
N ILE A 161 -3.19 -17.18 11.08
CA ILE A 161 -1.93 -16.43 11.24
C ILE A 161 -0.72 -17.39 11.21
N LYS A 162 -0.79 -18.45 10.39
CA LYS A 162 0.29 -19.40 10.16
C LYS A 162 0.76 -19.36 8.70
N THR A 163 2.02 -19.73 8.48
CA THR A 163 2.58 -19.86 7.13
C THR A 163 1.84 -20.96 6.37
N SER A 164 1.30 -20.63 5.20
CA SER A 164 0.47 -21.57 4.46
C SER A 164 1.31 -22.55 3.64
N SER A 165 1.16 -23.85 3.90
CA SER A 165 1.94 -24.91 3.24
C SER A 165 1.59 -25.13 1.76
N PHE A 166 0.43 -24.63 1.31
CA PHE A 166 -0.06 -24.81 -0.05
C PHE A 166 0.61 -23.85 -1.06
N MET A 167 1.19 -22.74 -0.58
CA MET A 167 1.86 -21.74 -1.43
C MET A 167 3.29 -22.19 -1.75
N LYS A 168 3.43 -22.98 -2.80
CA LYS A 168 4.74 -23.50 -3.27
C LYS A 168 5.22 -22.85 -4.57
N LYS A 169 4.30 -22.26 -5.35
CA LYS A 169 4.62 -21.62 -6.61
C LYS A 169 4.92 -20.13 -6.37
N PRO A 170 5.63 -19.46 -7.31
CA PRO A 170 5.95 -18.05 -7.19
C PRO A 170 4.70 -17.17 -7.03
N VAL A 171 4.85 -16.10 -6.25
CA VAL A 171 3.83 -15.09 -5.98
C VAL A 171 4.28 -13.78 -6.61
N SER A 172 3.33 -13.05 -7.19
CA SER A 172 3.58 -11.69 -7.67
C SER A 172 2.56 -10.70 -7.14
N LEU A 173 3.01 -9.49 -6.84
CA LEU A 173 2.22 -8.41 -6.26
C LEU A 173 2.47 -7.12 -7.03
N THR A 174 1.47 -6.26 -7.04
CA THR A 174 1.60 -4.89 -7.52
C THR A 174 1.26 -3.93 -6.40
N LEU A 175 2.24 -3.11 -6.03
CA LEU A 175 2.06 -2.00 -5.11
C LEU A 175 1.82 -0.70 -5.88
N HIS A 176 0.94 0.11 -5.31
CA HIS A 176 0.67 1.47 -5.75
C HIS A 176 0.97 2.42 -4.60
N PHE A 177 1.98 3.26 -4.80
CA PHE A 177 2.36 4.34 -3.90
C PHE A 177 1.75 5.64 -4.39
N ARG A 178 1.22 6.43 -3.46
CA ARG A 178 0.61 7.72 -3.77
C ARG A 178 0.98 8.73 -2.67
N GLN A 179 1.37 9.93 -3.06
CA GLN A 179 1.59 11.06 -2.13
C GLN A 179 0.31 11.86 -1.85
N TYR A 180 0.01 12.13 -0.57
CA TYR A 180 -1.14 12.94 -0.14
C TYR A 180 -0.81 14.45 -0.27
N PRO A 181 -1.77 15.32 -0.66
CA PRO A 181 -3.19 15.04 -0.90
C PRO A 181 -3.50 14.37 -2.24
N PHE A 182 -4.45 13.44 -2.19
CA PHE A 182 -5.00 12.75 -3.35
C PHE A 182 -6.22 13.52 -3.87
N PHE A 183 -6.08 14.22 -4.99
CA PHE A 183 -7.26 14.75 -5.69
C PHE A 183 -7.88 13.62 -6.53
N LEU A 184 -9.19 13.40 -6.37
CA LEU A 184 -10.02 12.50 -7.18
C LEU A 184 -10.35 13.15 -8.53
#